data_AF-A0A561SQ86-F1
#
_entry.id   AF-A0A561SQ86-F1
#
_cell.length_a   1.000
_cell.length_b   1.000
_cell.length_c   1.000
_cell.angle_alpha   90.00
_cell.angle_beta   90.00
_cell.angle_gamma   90.00
#
_symmetry.space_group_name_H-M   'P 1'
#
loop_
_entity.id
_entity.type
_entity.pdbx_description
1 polymer ?
#
loop_
_entity_poly.entity_id
_entity_poly.type
_entity_poly.pdbx_seq_one_letter_code
_entity_poly.pdbx_strand_id
1 'polypeptide(L)'
;MVSDPDLLDALLRLAAAAGCEMQRAVDPPQARAFWSDAPLVLLDAAAAAQCARAGLPRRGDVVLAVRGEPPASVWRHAVAVGAEHVITLPEAEQWLVAALTDAAEGPRPGGTVLAVVGGRGGAGASVLAAAVAVTAVREGARALLVDCDPLGGGLDLVLGAEDLGGLRWPGVGVEGGRVPASALHAALPSPRVGRREGALGVLSCDRSTHGPAPAAVRAVVEAGRRAGDIVVCDLPRHPTEAAAAALAVADLVALVVTADVRSSAAGARVAALLGRHGRPVRAVVRGPAPGGVEADEVARAVGVPLLAAMRPEPGLARALERGEAPPRPHGPLAGAARAVLAAVRAASGARS
;
A
#
# COMPACT_ATOMS: atom_id res chain seq x y z
N MET A 1 -7.75 8.18 26.64
CA MET A 1 -8.28 8.02 28.01
C MET A 1 -7.32 7.12 28.77
N VAL A 2 -6.66 7.65 29.80
CA VAL A 2 -5.63 6.93 30.57
C VAL A 2 -5.80 7.29 32.03
N SER A 3 -5.90 6.26 32.86
CA SER A 3 -6.10 6.32 34.31
C SER A 3 -4.78 6.12 35.07
N ASP A 4 -3.82 5.35 34.55
CA ASP A 4 -2.47 5.22 35.12
C ASP A 4 -1.68 6.54 34.94
N PRO A 5 -1.32 7.26 36.02
CA PRO A 5 -0.61 8.54 35.93
C PRO A 5 0.77 8.44 35.28
N ASP A 6 1.55 7.41 35.60
CA ASP A 6 2.91 7.28 35.07
C ASP A 6 2.88 6.97 33.57
N LEU A 7 1.92 6.14 33.14
CA LEU A 7 1.71 5.86 31.74
C LEU A 7 1.25 7.12 31.00
N LEU A 8 0.35 7.90 31.60
CA LEU A 8 -0.09 9.16 31.02
C LEU A 8 1.10 10.12 30.82
N ASP A 9 1.96 10.28 31.82
CA ASP A 9 3.14 11.15 31.72
C ASP A 9 4.10 10.69 30.61
N ALA A 10 4.30 9.37 30.48
CA ALA A 10 5.07 8.81 29.37
C ALA A 10 4.44 9.14 28.01
N LEU A 11 3.13 8.96 27.86
CA LEU A 11 2.40 9.26 26.63
C LEU A 11 2.45 10.76 26.27
N LEU A 12 2.29 11.64 27.25
CA LEU A 12 2.39 13.09 27.05
C LEU A 12 3.79 13.52 26.60
N ARG A 13 4.84 12.92 27.18
CA ARG A 13 6.24 13.15 26.75
C ARG A 13 6.45 12.72 25.29
N LEU A 14 5.92 11.56 24.90
CA LEU A 14 6.04 11.05 23.53
C LEU A 14 5.23 11.89 22.53
N ALA A 15 4.06 12.37 22.92
CA ALA A 15 3.28 13.31 22.12
C ALA A 15 4.00 14.64 21.90
N ALA A 16 4.66 15.18 22.92
CA ALA A 16 5.50 16.35 22.79
C ALA A 16 6.68 16.09 21.82
N ALA A 17 7.31 14.92 21.89
CA ALA A 17 8.37 14.53 20.96
C ALA A 17 7.87 14.37 19.51
N ALA A 18 6.62 13.94 19.33
CA ALA A 18 5.94 13.84 18.04
C ALA A 18 5.42 15.17 17.50
N GLY A 19 5.47 16.25 18.31
CA GLY A 19 4.95 17.57 17.95
C GLY A 19 3.42 17.65 17.88
N CYS A 20 2.70 16.78 18.59
CA CYS A 20 1.25 16.71 18.55
C CYS A 20 0.60 17.10 19.88
N GLU A 21 -0.58 17.74 19.82
CA GLU A 21 -1.40 17.99 21.01
C GLU A 21 -2.31 16.78 21.29
N MET A 22 -2.43 16.41 22.57
CA MET A 22 -3.32 15.33 23.01
C MET A 22 -4.50 15.87 23.78
N GLN A 23 -5.69 15.39 23.42
CA GLN A 23 -6.90 15.65 24.19
C GLN A 23 -7.19 14.49 25.14
N ARG A 24 -7.18 14.77 26.45
CA ARG A 24 -7.48 13.77 27.49
C ARG A 24 -8.98 13.75 27.80
N ALA A 25 -9.63 12.62 27.54
CA ALA A 25 -10.91 12.27 28.14
C ALA A 25 -10.68 11.52 29.47
N VAL A 26 -11.46 11.86 30.50
CA VAL A 26 -11.38 11.21 31.83
C VAL A 26 -12.38 10.06 32.00
N ASP A 27 -13.43 10.00 31.17
CA ASP A 27 -14.47 8.98 31.22
C ASP A 27 -15.05 8.65 29.82
N PRO A 28 -15.82 7.55 29.68
CA PRO A 28 -16.43 7.17 28.41
C PRO A 28 -17.40 8.22 27.81
N PRO A 29 -18.23 8.94 28.59
CA PRO A 29 -19.04 10.05 28.07
C PRO A 29 -18.22 11.13 27.37
N GLN A 30 -17.12 11.61 27.96
CA GLN A 30 -16.23 12.57 27.33
C GLN A 30 -15.50 11.97 26.12
N ALA A 31 -15.04 10.73 26.24
CA ALA A 31 -14.37 10.05 25.13
C ALA A 31 -15.29 9.93 23.91
N ARG A 32 -16.58 9.66 24.13
CA ARG A 32 -17.59 9.52 23.06
C ARG A 32 -17.72 10.78 22.20
N ALA A 33 -17.48 11.98 22.74
CA ALA A 33 -17.55 13.23 21.99
C ALA A 33 -16.46 13.36 20.91
N PHE A 34 -15.30 12.73 21.11
CA PHE A 34 -14.16 12.79 20.18
C PHE A 34 -13.90 11.45 19.49
N TRP A 35 -14.63 10.40 19.88
CA TRP A 35 -14.31 9.02 19.54
C TRP A 35 -14.34 8.74 18.04
N SER A 36 -15.22 9.38 17.28
CA SER A 36 -15.34 9.18 15.84
C SER A 36 -14.33 10.01 15.04
N ASP A 37 -14.01 11.20 15.52
CA ASP A 37 -13.20 12.18 14.77
C ASP A 37 -11.71 12.11 15.11
N ALA A 38 -11.35 11.48 16.24
CA ALA A 38 -9.96 11.33 16.61
C ALA A 38 -9.19 10.50 15.56
N PRO A 39 -8.03 10.99 15.05
CA PRO A 39 -7.20 10.25 14.10
C PRO A 39 -6.43 9.09 14.75
N LEU A 40 -6.29 9.12 16.07
CA LEU A 40 -5.70 8.07 16.89
C LEU A 40 -6.26 8.14 18.31
N VAL A 41 -6.66 7.00 18.87
CA VAL A 41 -7.16 6.91 20.24
C VAL A 41 -6.21 6.08 21.09
N LEU A 42 -5.66 6.67 22.16
CA LEU A 42 -4.84 5.96 23.14
C LEU A 42 -5.67 5.59 24.38
N LEU A 43 -5.61 4.33 24.78
CA LEU A 43 -6.26 3.79 25.97
C LEU A 43 -5.23 3.06 26.84
N ASP A 44 -5.42 3.07 28.15
CA ASP A 44 -4.81 2.04 29.01
C ASP A 44 -5.77 0.84 29.20
N ALA A 45 -5.31 -0.18 29.91
CA ALA A 45 -6.09 -1.39 30.16
C ALA A 45 -7.45 -1.10 30.86
N ALA A 46 -7.45 -0.21 31.85
CA ALA A 46 -8.64 0.13 32.62
C ALA A 46 -9.64 0.92 31.78
N ALA A 47 -9.14 1.86 30.97
CA ALA A 47 -9.91 2.68 30.07
C ALA A 47 -10.54 1.86 28.95
N ALA A 48 -9.81 0.91 28.36
CA ALA A 48 -10.36 0.00 27.36
C ALA A 48 -11.53 -0.83 27.90
N ALA A 49 -11.40 -1.35 29.13
CA ALA A 49 -12.48 -2.07 29.81
C ALA A 49 -13.71 -1.17 30.09
N GLN A 50 -13.49 0.10 30.42
CA GLN A 50 -14.57 1.07 30.62
C GLN A 50 -15.26 1.41 29.29
N CYS A 51 -14.51 1.68 28.23
CA CYS A 51 -15.06 1.98 26.90
C CYS A 51 -15.86 0.81 26.33
N ALA A 52 -15.36 -0.42 26.48
CA ALA A 52 -16.07 -1.63 26.05
C ALA A 52 -17.41 -1.79 26.79
N ARG A 53 -17.41 -1.65 28.13
CA ARG A 53 -18.64 -1.72 28.94
C ARG A 53 -19.64 -0.60 28.62
N ALA A 54 -19.13 0.60 28.32
CA ALA A 54 -19.95 1.74 27.95
C ALA A 54 -20.43 1.70 26.49
N GLY A 55 -20.11 0.64 25.72
CA GLY A 55 -20.57 0.45 24.35
C GLY A 55 -20.12 1.55 23.40
N LEU A 56 -18.86 1.99 23.49
CA LEU A 56 -18.31 2.87 22.45
C LEU A 56 -18.17 2.10 21.12
N PRO A 57 -18.42 2.75 19.96
CA PRO A 57 -18.35 2.07 18.67
C PRO A 57 -16.97 1.45 18.44
N ARG A 58 -16.95 0.20 17.98
CA ARG A 58 -15.70 -0.45 17.57
C ARG A 58 -15.10 0.30 16.38
N ARG A 59 -13.83 0.70 16.45
CA ARG A 59 -13.12 1.38 15.34
C ARG A 59 -11.64 0.98 15.30
N GLY A 60 -11.03 1.15 14.13
CA GLY A 60 -9.57 1.13 13.96
C GLY A 60 -8.91 2.39 14.53
N ASP A 61 -7.59 2.47 14.40
CA ASP A 61 -6.76 3.54 14.98
C ASP A 61 -6.93 3.69 16.50
N VAL A 62 -7.19 2.59 17.20
CA VAL A 62 -7.20 2.51 18.66
C VAL A 62 -5.96 1.73 19.10
N VAL A 63 -5.19 2.29 20.02
CA VAL A 63 -3.97 1.71 20.58
C VAL A 63 -4.13 1.59 22.09
N LEU A 64 -3.96 0.39 22.62
CA LEU A 64 -3.84 0.17 24.05
C LEU A 64 -2.37 0.23 24.43
N ALA A 65 -2.02 1.09 25.39
CA ALA A 65 -0.70 1.14 25.98
C ALA A 65 -0.74 0.52 27.39
N VAL A 66 0.28 -0.27 27.70
CA VAL A 66 0.50 -0.84 29.04
C VAL A 66 1.94 -0.63 29.47
N ARG A 67 2.19 -0.74 30.78
CA ARG A 67 3.53 -0.88 31.35
C ARG A 67 3.76 -2.35 31.69
N GLY A 68 4.85 -2.93 31.18
CA GLY A 68 5.17 -4.35 31.36
C GLY A 68 4.25 -5.31 30.58
N GLU A 69 4.40 -6.60 30.84
CA GLU A 69 3.75 -7.68 30.09
C GLU A 69 2.20 -7.60 30.15
N PRO A 70 1.49 -7.49 29.01
CA PRO A 70 0.03 -7.36 28.99
C PRO A 70 -0.67 -8.66 29.42
N PRO A 71 -1.49 -8.65 30.50
CA PRO A 71 -2.26 -9.83 30.87
C PRO A 71 -3.36 -10.14 29.84
N ALA A 72 -3.81 -11.41 29.77
CA ALA A 72 -4.82 -11.88 28.81
C ALA A 72 -6.14 -11.07 28.79
N SER A 73 -6.48 -10.39 29.90
CA SER A 73 -7.63 -9.49 29.97
C SER A 73 -7.48 -8.27 29.06
N VAL A 74 -6.27 -7.72 28.91
CA VAL A 74 -5.99 -6.55 28.04
C VAL A 74 -6.36 -6.89 26.60
N TRP A 75 -5.96 -8.06 26.11
CA TRP A 75 -6.27 -8.54 24.77
C TRP A 75 -7.76 -8.67 24.51
N ARG A 76 -8.54 -9.17 25.48
CA ARG A 76 -10.01 -9.22 25.35
C ARG A 76 -10.63 -7.83 25.22
N HIS A 77 -10.17 -6.86 26.01
CA HIS A 77 -10.65 -5.48 25.93
C HIS A 77 -10.22 -4.80 24.63
N ALA A 78 -9.00 -5.04 24.17
CA ALA A 78 -8.49 -4.56 22.89
C ALA A 78 -9.42 -4.98 21.74
N VAL A 79 -9.77 -6.27 21.67
CA VAL A 79 -10.70 -6.80 20.65
C VAL A 79 -12.08 -6.15 20.76
N ALA A 80 -12.60 -5.94 21.97
CA ALA A 80 -13.92 -5.36 22.18
C ALA A 80 -14.03 -3.91 21.68
N VAL A 81 -12.99 -3.10 21.88
CA VAL A 81 -12.96 -1.69 21.40
C VAL A 81 -12.47 -1.56 19.95
N GLY A 82 -11.93 -2.64 19.36
CA GLY A 82 -11.42 -2.67 18.00
C GLY A 82 -9.98 -2.21 17.88
N ALA A 83 -9.22 -2.23 18.98
CA ALA A 83 -7.83 -1.84 18.97
C ALA A 83 -7.02 -2.65 17.98
N GLU A 84 -6.27 -1.92 17.16
CA GLU A 84 -5.33 -2.49 16.20
C GLU A 84 -4.06 -2.93 16.94
N HIS A 85 -3.68 -2.19 17.99
CA HIS A 85 -2.44 -2.44 18.72
C HIS A 85 -2.65 -2.53 20.23
N VAL A 86 -1.86 -3.44 20.82
CA VAL A 86 -1.49 -3.40 22.24
C VAL A 86 0.02 -3.22 22.28
N ILE A 87 0.49 -2.13 22.87
CA ILE A 87 1.91 -1.79 22.97
C ILE A 87 2.37 -1.76 24.42
N THR A 88 3.63 -2.11 24.64
CA THR A 88 4.29 -2.02 25.94
C THR A 88 5.31 -0.89 25.91
N LEU A 89 5.28 -0.03 26.91
CA LEU A 89 6.30 1.01 27.11
C LEU A 89 7.30 0.58 28.19
N PRO A 90 8.61 0.85 28.01
CA PRO A 90 9.19 1.77 27.01
C PRO A 90 9.55 1.17 25.63
N GLU A 91 9.36 -0.13 25.41
CA GLU A 91 9.84 -0.84 24.23
C GLU A 91 9.27 -0.28 22.92
N ALA A 92 8.01 0.18 22.94
CA ALA A 92 7.32 0.73 21.78
C ALA A 92 7.36 2.27 21.67
N GLU A 93 8.22 2.97 22.42
CA GLU A 93 8.28 4.45 22.40
C GLU A 93 8.49 5.02 20.99
N GLN A 94 9.44 4.47 20.24
CA GLN A 94 9.74 4.94 18.87
C GLN A 94 8.57 4.73 17.91
N TRP A 95 7.91 3.57 18.00
CA TRP A 95 6.72 3.28 17.19
C TRP A 95 5.58 4.24 17.53
N LEU A 96 5.37 4.53 18.82
CA LEU A 96 4.30 5.41 19.26
C LEU A 96 4.54 6.86 18.83
N VAL A 97 5.78 7.36 18.93
CA VAL A 97 6.12 8.70 18.42
C VAL A 97 5.78 8.81 16.93
N ALA A 98 6.19 7.82 16.13
CA ALA A 98 5.89 7.83 14.70
C ALA A 98 4.38 7.72 14.41
N ALA A 99 3.63 6.90 15.16
CA ALA A 99 2.17 6.79 15.03
C ALA A 99 1.44 8.09 15.41
N LEU A 100 1.95 8.82 16.41
CA LEU A 100 1.45 10.12 16.83
C LEU A 100 1.74 11.21 15.79
N THR A 101 2.96 11.25 15.25
CA THR A 101 3.32 12.16 14.16
C THR A 101 2.44 11.92 12.94
N ASP A 102 2.27 10.68 12.50
CA ASP A 102 1.38 10.30 11.40
C ASP A 102 -0.07 10.76 11.65
N ALA A 103 -0.58 10.58 12.87
CA ALA A 103 -1.94 10.98 13.23
C ALA A 103 -2.13 12.51 13.23
N ALA A 104 -1.10 13.25 13.64
CA ALA A 104 -1.10 14.71 13.67
C ALA A 104 -1.00 15.33 12.27
N GLU A 105 -0.28 14.70 11.34
CA GLU A 105 -0.24 15.12 9.93
C GLU A 105 -1.59 14.93 9.23
N GLY A 106 -2.42 14.01 9.74
CA GLY A 106 -3.72 13.67 9.18
C GLY A 106 -3.64 12.91 7.84
N PRO A 107 -4.77 12.38 7.33
CA PRO A 107 -4.80 11.76 6.01
C PRO A 107 -4.46 12.81 4.95
N ARG A 108 -3.37 12.58 4.21
CA ARG A 108 -3.01 13.46 3.11
C ARG A 108 -3.94 13.20 1.91
N PRO A 109 -4.53 14.25 1.30
CA PRO A 109 -5.34 14.07 0.12
C PRO A 109 -4.51 13.49 -1.04
N GLY A 110 -5.14 12.65 -1.86
CA GLY A 110 -4.51 12.12 -3.07
C GLY A 110 -3.89 10.72 -2.95
N GLY A 111 -3.94 10.09 -1.77
CA GLY A 111 -3.54 8.70 -1.59
C GLY A 111 -4.35 7.75 -2.47
N THR A 112 -3.67 6.94 -3.29
CA THR A 112 -4.32 5.99 -4.20
C THR A 112 -3.62 4.65 -4.25
N VAL A 113 -4.35 3.58 -4.55
CA VAL A 113 -3.84 2.21 -4.61
C VAL A 113 -4.14 1.57 -5.97
N LEU A 114 -3.10 1.35 -6.78
CA LEU A 114 -3.19 0.63 -8.05
C LEU A 114 -2.71 -0.81 -7.87
N ALA A 115 -3.53 -1.79 -8.22
CA ALA A 115 -3.07 -3.17 -8.41
C ALA A 115 -2.76 -3.43 -9.89
N VAL A 116 -1.62 -4.06 -10.19
CA VAL A 116 -1.20 -4.41 -11.55
C VAL A 116 -1.07 -5.92 -11.65
N VAL A 117 -1.72 -6.52 -12.64
CA VAL A 117 -1.78 -7.98 -12.82
C VAL A 117 -1.54 -8.33 -14.28
N GLY A 118 -0.76 -9.37 -14.57
CA GLY A 118 -0.60 -9.90 -15.92
C GLY A 118 -1.69 -10.89 -16.30
N GLY A 119 -2.34 -10.72 -17.46
CA GLY A 119 -3.25 -11.71 -18.05
C GLY A 119 -2.55 -13.01 -18.46
N ARG A 120 -1.22 -12.96 -18.62
CA ARG A 120 -0.33 -14.11 -18.82
C ARG A 120 1.07 -13.84 -18.27
N GLY A 121 1.87 -14.90 -18.15
CA GLY A 121 3.31 -14.76 -17.90
C GLY A 121 3.99 -13.94 -19.00
N GLY A 122 4.86 -13.00 -18.59
CA GLY A 122 5.58 -12.12 -19.50
C GLY A 122 4.72 -11.05 -20.20
N ALA A 123 3.52 -10.73 -19.67
CA ALA A 123 2.70 -9.65 -20.22
C ALA A 123 3.35 -8.26 -20.06
N GLY A 124 4.16 -8.09 -19.00
CA GLY A 124 4.81 -6.83 -18.63
C GLY A 124 4.18 -6.11 -17.45
N ALA A 125 3.51 -6.84 -16.54
CA ALA A 125 2.87 -6.28 -15.35
C ALA A 125 3.85 -5.53 -14.44
N SER A 126 4.92 -6.21 -14.00
CA SER A 126 5.97 -5.63 -13.16
C SER A 126 6.62 -4.39 -13.77
N VAL A 127 6.86 -4.42 -15.09
CA VAL A 127 7.42 -3.27 -15.83
C VAL A 127 6.42 -2.11 -15.88
N LEU A 128 5.13 -2.38 -16.10
CA LEU A 128 4.11 -1.34 -16.07
C LEU A 128 3.96 -0.76 -14.66
N ALA A 129 3.98 -1.60 -13.63
CA ALA A 129 3.91 -1.18 -12.23
C ALA A 129 5.06 -0.21 -11.89
N ALA A 130 6.29 -0.62 -12.18
CA ALA A 130 7.47 0.23 -12.05
C ALA A 130 7.33 1.53 -12.85
N ALA A 131 6.86 1.44 -14.11
CA ALA A 131 6.72 2.61 -14.96
C ALA A 131 5.68 3.62 -14.46
N VAL A 132 4.57 3.16 -13.88
CA VAL A 132 3.55 4.03 -13.26
C VAL A 132 4.14 4.73 -12.04
N ALA A 133 4.82 4.00 -11.15
CA ALA A 133 5.43 4.57 -9.96
C ALA A 133 6.51 5.63 -10.32
N VAL A 134 7.39 5.32 -11.27
CA VAL A 134 8.40 6.26 -11.78
C VAL A 134 7.76 7.48 -12.44
N THR A 135 6.67 7.29 -13.19
CA THR A 135 5.94 8.40 -13.81
C THR A 135 5.32 9.32 -12.75
N ALA A 136 4.72 8.76 -11.69
CA ALA A 136 4.19 9.55 -10.58
C ALA A 136 5.28 10.41 -9.92
N VAL A 137 6.47 9.83 -9.68
CA VAL A 137 7.61 10.55 -9.13
C VAL A 137 8.10 11.67 -10.04
N ARG A 138 8.16 11.42 -11.34
CA ARG A 138 8.54 12.46 -12.32
C ARG A 138 7.53 13.60 -12.41
N GLU A 139 6.27 13.35 -12.06
CA GLU A 139 5.24 14.38 -11.92
C GLU A 139 5.33 15.16 -10.59
N GLY A 140 6.17 14.69 -9.65
CA GLY A 140 6.39 15.33 -8.34
C GLY A 140 5.62 14.68 -7.19
N ALA A 141 4.93 13.56 -7.42
CA ALA A 141 4.25 12.82 -6.37
C ALA A 141 5.23 11.91 -5.61
N ARG A 142 4.87 11.52 -4.39
CA ARG A 142 5.47 10.38 -3.70
C ARG A 142 4.79 9.10 -4.16
N ALA A 143 5.56 8.05 -4.41
CA ALA A 143 5.05 6.76 -4.84
C ALA A 143 5.68 5.63 -4.02
N LEU A 144 4.88 4.59 -3.80
CA LEU A 144 5.31 3.37 -3.13
C LEU A 144 5.07 2.19 -4.07
N LEU A 145 6.14 1.53 -4.49
CA LEU A 145 6.07 0.34 -5.33
C LEU A 145 6.20 -0.92 -4.46
N VAL A 146 5.16 -1.74 -4.44
CA VAL A 146 5.04 -2.91 -3.56
C VAL A 146 5.01 -4.18 -4.41
N ASP A 147 6.01 -5.02 -4.26
CA ASP A 147 6.08 -6.34 -4.90
C ASP A 147 5.25 -7.35 -4.09
N CYS A 148 4.24 -7.97 -4.69
CA CYS A 148 3.45 -9.03 -4.04
C CYS A 148 3.66 -10.40 -4.70
N ASP A 149 4.63 -10.52 -5.62
CA ASP A 149 4.96 -11.78 -6.31
C ASP A 149 6.31 -12.33 -5.80
N PRO A 150 6.31 -13.24 -4.81
CA PRO A 150 7.56 -13.84 -4.31
C PRO A 150 8.36 -14.60 -5.37
N LEU A 151 7.74 -14.96 -6.50
CA LEU A 151 8.39 -15.69 -7.58
C LEU A 151 8.75 -14.77 -8.76
N GLY A 152 8.54 -13.46 -8.64
CA GLY A 152 8.72 -12.46 -9.70
C GLY A 152 10.18 -12.01 -9.93
N GLY A 153 11.11 -12.40 -9.05
CA GLY A 153 12.53 -12.03 -9.14
C GLY A 153 12.88 -10.70 -8.48
N GLY A 154 11.90 -9.97 -7.96
CA GLY A 154 12.08 -8.71 -7.23
C GLY A 154 11.95 -7.47 -8.13
N LEU A 155 11.10 -6.53 -7.73
CA LEU A 155 10.95 -5.23 -8.40
C LEU A 155 12.18 -4.32 -8.29
N ASP A 156 13.08 -4.60 -7.34
CA ASP A 156 14.33 -3.86 -7.23
C ASP A 156 15.21 -4.00 -8.48
N LEU A 157 15.29 -5.19 -9.08
CA LEU A 157 16.00 -5.41 -10.35
C LEU A 157 15.39 -4.63 -11.53
N VAL A 158 14.06 -4.48 -11.55
CA VAL A 158 13.38 -3.71 -12.61
C VAL A 158 13.77 -2.22 -12.56
N LEU A 159 14.16 -1.73 -11.37
CA LEU A 159 14.54 -0.35 -11.12
C LEU A 159 16.06 -0.11 -11.07
N GLY A 160 16.88 -1.17 -11.15
CA GLY A 160 18.32 -1.07 -10.89
C GLY A 160 18.63 -0.66 -9.44
N ALA A 161 17.82 -1.11 -8.50
CA ALA A 161 17.83 -0.74 -7.09
C ALA A 161 18.30 -1.87 -6.16
N GLU A 162 18.79 -2.97 -6.71
CA GLU A 162 19.22 -4.17 -5.98
C GLU A 162 20.34 -3.90 -4.98
N ASP A 163 21.27 -3.00 -5.31
CA ASP A 163 22.39 -2.63 -4.44
C ASP A 163 22.02 -1.53 -3.42
N LEU A 164 20.80 -0.99 -3.49
CA LEU A 164 20.33 -0.02 -2.51
C LEU A 164 19.95 -0.70 -1.20
N GLY A 165 20.58 -0.23 -0.13
CA GLY A 165 20.22 -0.58 1.24
C GLY A 165 18.78 -0.19 1.59
N GLY A 166 18.24 -0.85 2.60
CA GLY A 166 16.86 -0.68 3.05
C GLY A 166 16.13 -2.02 3.15
N LEU A 167 14.94 -1.98 3.74
CA LEU A 167 14.14 -3.18 4.00
C LEU A 167 13.59 -3.81 2.72
N ARG A 168 13.59 -5.14 2.72
CA ARG A 168 12.79 -6.01 1.83
C ARG A 168 11.78 -6.77 2.69
N TRP A 169 10.83 -7.47 2.09
CA TRP A 169 9.76 -8.15 2.83
C TRP A 169 10.17 -8.96 4.07
N PRO A 170 11.26 -9.78 4.06
CA PRO A 170 11.68 -10.50 5.27
C PRO A 170 12.10 -9.58 6.43
N GLY A 171 12.55 -8.37 6.12
CA GLY A 171 12.91 -7.35 7.11
C GLY A 171 11.72 -6.50 7.55
N VAL A 172 10.53 -6.69 6.98
CA VAL A 172 9.32 -5.96 7.37
C VAL A 172 8.63 -6.72 8.50
N GLY A 173 9.02 -6.38 9.74
CA GLY A 173 8.29 -6.80 10.92
C GLY A 173 7.00 -5.98 11.07
N VAL A 174 5.85 -6.57 10.77
CA VAL A 174 4.54 -5.99 11.10
C VAL A 174 4.01 -6.66 12.35
N GLU A 175 4.72 -6.48 13.46
CA GLU A 175 4.20 -6.84 14.77
C GLU A 175 3.14 -5.79 15.16
N GLY A 176 1.86 -6.18 15.12
CA GLY A 176 0.75 -5.35 15.58
C GLY A 176 -0.11 -4.68 14.51
N GLY A 177 0.25 -4.66 13.22
CA GLY A 177 -0.70 -4.35 12.14
C GLY A 177 -0.74 -2.92 11.56
N ARG A 178 -0.06 -1.93 12.14
CA ARG A 178 0.07 -0.56 11.60
C ARG A 178 1.53 -0.17 11.50
N VAL A 179 1.87 0.36 10.33
CA VAL A 179 3.20 0.85 10.01
C VAL A 179 3.13 2.39 9.89
N PRO A 180 3.95 3.14 10.65
CA PRO A 180 4.07 4.57 10.44
C PRO A 180 4.65 4.86 9.06
N ALA A 181 4.01 5.75 8.29
CA ALA A 181 4.40 5.99 6.91
C ALA A 181 5.78 6.64 6.80
N SER A 182 6.11 7.55 7.73
CA SER A 182 7.43 8.16 7.84
C SER A 182 8.54 7.12 8.06
N ALA A 183 8.33 6.18 8.99
CA ALA A 183 9.24 5.08 9.26
C ALA A 183 9.37 4.14 8.06
N LEU A 184 8.26 3.84 7.39
CA LEU A 184 8.25 3.07 6.15
C LEU A 184 9.10 3.75 5.08
N HIS A 185 8.86 5.04 4.79
CA HIS A 185 9.62 5.77 3.77
C HIS A 185 11.11 5.84 4.09
N ALA A 186 11.49 6.03 5.36
CA ALA A 186 12.89 6.08 5.78
C ALA A 186 13.59 4.72 5.68
N ALA A 187 12.86 3.62 5.86
CA ALA A 187 13.41 2.28 5.89
C ALA A 187 13.51 1.63 4.49
N LEU A 188 12.76 2.11 3.50
CA LEU A 188 12.72 1.50 2.17
C LEU A 188 13.83 2.02 1.24
N PRO A 189 14.35 1.16 0.35
CA PRO A 189 15.16 1.59 -0.79
C PRO A 189 14.47 2.69 -1.59
N SER A 190 15.22 3.76 -1.89
CA SER A 190 14.71 4.90 -2.64
C SER A 190 15.57 5.23 -3.87
N PRO A 191 15.34 4.55 -5.01
CA PRO A 191 16.07 4.82 -6.23
C PRO A 191 15.72 6.20 -6.80
N ARG A 192 16.74 6.89 -7.31
CA ARG A 192 16.57 8.21 -7.94
C ARG A 192 16.08 8.05 -9.38
N VAL A 193 14.77 8.18 -9.57
CA VAL A 193 14.10 7.96 -10.87
C VAL A 193 13.52 9.24 -11.50
N GLY A 194 13.72 10.40 -10.86
CA GLY A 194 13.24 11.71 -11.29
C GLY A 194 14.19 12.86 -10.92
N ARG A 195 13.88 14.07 -11.40
CA ARG A 195 14.64 15.31 -11.13
C ARG A 195 13.92 16.29 -10.20
N ARG A 196 12.72 15.93 -9.72
CA ARG A 196 11.86 16.75 -8.86
C ARG A 196 11.87 16.20 -7.43
N GLU A 197 11.16 16.87 -6.53
CA GLU A 197 10.98 16.50 -5.12
C GLU A 197 10.22 15.18 -4.89
N GLY A 198 9.67 14.58 -5.95
CA GLY A 198 9.03 13.27 -5.85
C GLY A 198 10.01 12.19 -5.36
N ALA A 199 9.51 11.24 -4.60
CA ALA A 199 10.29 10.14 -4.03
C ALA A 199 9.63 8.79 -4.32
N LEU A 200 10.45 7.78 -4.65
CA LEU A 200 10.01 6.40 -4.82
C LEU A 200 10.48 5.58 -3.64
N GLY A 201 9.58 4.93 -2.91
CA GLY A 201 9.93 3.83 -2.01
C GLY A 201 9.65 2.50 -2.70
N VAL A 202 10.54 1.51 -2.55
CA VAL A 202 10.38 0.19 -3.17
C VAL A 202 10.41 -0.88 -2.10
N LEU A 203 9.32 -1.64 -1.96
CA LEU A 203 9.27 -2.82 -1.12
C LEU A 203 9.23 -4.07 -2.00
N SER A 204 10.41 -4.63 -2.26
CA SER A 204 10.58 -5.82 -3.09
C SER A 204 10.52 -7.11 -2.27
N CYS A 205 10.08 -8.20 -2.90
CA CYS A 205 10.42 -9.53 -2.43
C CYS A 205 11.95 -9.69 -2.46
N ASP A 206 12.48 -10.39 -1.47
CA ASP A 206 13.88 -10.76 -1.45
C ASP A 206 14.09 -12.00 -2.34
N ARG A 207 15.23 -12.66 -2.20
CA ARG A 207 15.50 -13.91 -2.94
C ARG A 207 15.03 -15.16 -2.19
N SER A 208 14.21 -15.00 -1.14
CA SER A 208 13.60 -16.12 -0.43
C SER A 208 12.37 -16.64 -1.17
N THR A 209 11.99 -17.89 -0.90
CA THR A 209 10.77 -18.49 -1.43
C THR A 209 9.52 -18.09 -0.65
N HIS A 210 9.65 -17.31 0.43
CA HIS A 210 8.54 -16.92 1.29
C HIS A 210 7.97 -15.58 0.83
N GLY A 211 6.68 -15.57 0.50
CA GLY A 211 5.97 -14.35 0.17
C GLY A 211 5.65 -13.49 1.40
N PRO A 212 5.28 -12.22 1.17
CA PRO A 212 4.87 -11.35 2.25
C PRO A 212 3.62 -11.88 2.96
N ALA A 213 3.54 -11.64 4.27
CA ALA A 213 2.33 -11.94 5.02
C ALA A 213 1.17 -11.03 4.57
N PRO A 214 -0.09 -11.53 4.47
CA PRO A 214 -1.22 -10.72 4.04
C PRO A 214 -1.46 -9.47 4.91
N ALA A 215 -1.29 -9.61 6.23
CA ALA A 215 -1.40 -8.50 7.16
C ALA A 215 -0.31 -7.43 6.92
N ALA A 216 0.91 -7.86 6.55
CA ALA A 216 2.01 -6.95 6.26
C ALA A 216 1.75 -6.15 4.97
N VAL A 217 1.26 -6.81 3.91
CA VAL A 217 0.85 -6.14 2.67
C VAL A 217 -0.22 -5.09 2.95
N ARG A 218 -1.26 -5.45 3.71
CA ARG A 218 -2.32 -4.53 4.06
C ARG A 218 -1.79 -3.32 4.82
N ALA A 219 -0.99 -3.53 5.86
CA ALA A 219 -0.45 -2.47 6.69
C ALA A 219 0.42 -1.48 5.90
N VAL A 220 1.28 -1.99 5.00
CA VAL A 220 2.14 -1.17 4.13
C VAL A 220 1.32 -0.36 3.14
N VAL A 221 0.33 -0.98 2.48
CA VAL A 221 -0.50 -0.30 1.49
C VAL A 221 -1.36 0.78 2.15
N GLU A 222 -1.95 0.48 3.31
CA GLU A 222 -2.74 1.46 4.07
C GLU A 222 -1.86 2.59 4.62
N ALA A 223 -0.61 2.32 5.02
CA ALA A 223 0.35 3.35 5.42
C ALA A 223 0.68 4.32 4.28
N GLY A 224 1.05 3.80 3.09
CA GLY A 224 1.30 4.63 1.93
C GLY A 224 0.07 5.44 1.51
N ARG A 225 -1.11 4.81 1.51
CA ARG A 225 -2.38 5.51 1.21
C ARG A 225 -2.64 6.66 2.18
N ARG A 226 -2.49 6.47 3.49
CA ARG A 226 -2.67 7.52 4.50
C ARG A 226 -1.69 8.68 4.30
N ALA A 227 -0.46 8.37 3.87
CA ALA A 227 0.56 9.36 3.57
C ALA A 227 0.35 10.11 2.24
N GLY A 228 -0.73 9.82 1.51
CA GLY A 228 -1.00 10.49 0.24
C GLY A 228 -0.19 9.91 -0.93
N ASP A 229 0.42 8.75 -0.78
CA ASP A 229 1.24 8.14 -1.83
C ASP A 229 0.39 7.59 -2.98
N ILE A 230 1.01 7.54 -4.16
CA ILE A 230 0.57 6.64 -5.23
C ILE A 230 1.16 5.26 -4.94
N VAL A 231 0.38 4.38 -4.32
CA VAL A 231 0.77 3.00 -4.02
C VAL A 231 0.50 2.13 -5.24
N VAL A 232 1.51 1.45 -5.76
CA VAL A 232 1.41 0.53 -6.90
C VAL A 232 1.82 -0.87 -6.44
N CYS A 233 0.88 -1.80 -6.44
CA CYS A 233 1.10 -3.19 -6.08
C CYS A 233 1.27 -4.04 -7.35
N ASP A 234 2.44 -4.64 -7.55
CA ASP A 234 2.65 -5.65 -8.58
C ASP A 234 2.20 -7.01 -8.04
N LEU A 235 1.24 -7.65 -8.71
CA LEU A 235 0.60 -8.86 -8.20
C LEU A 235 0.87 -10.06 -9.12
N PRO A 236 1.05 -11.26 -8.54
CA PRO A 236 1.10 -12.48 -9.32
C PRO A 236 -0.23 -12.70 -10.04
N ARG A 237 -0.16 -13.32 -11.22
CA ARG A 237 -1.35 -13.66 -12.02
C ARG A 237 -2.36 -14.53 -11.23
N HIS A 238 -1.84 -15.45 -10.41
CA HIS A 238 -2.66 -16.22 -9.49
C HIS A 238 -2.57 -15.55 -8.12
N PRO A 239 -3.67 -14.98 -7.60
CA PRO A 239 -3.64 -14.22 -6.38
C PRO A 239 -3.33 -15.14 -5.20
N THR A 240 -2.20 -14.88 -4.54
CA THR A 240 -1.89 -15.37 -3.20
C THR A 240 -2.76 -14.65 -2.17
N GLU A 241 -2.75 -15.09 -0.91
CA GLU A 241 -3.43 -14.37 0.17
C GLU A 241 -2.92 -12.93 0.31
N ALA A 242 -1.63 -12.73 0.09
CA ALA A 242 -0.99 -11.42 0.10
C ALA A 242 -1.49 -10.53 -1.06
N ALA A 243 -1.58 -11.09 -2.27
CA ALA A 243 -2.15 -10.38 -3.41
C ALA A 243 -3.64 -10.06 -3.21
N ALA A 244 -4.39 -10.96 -2.56
CA ALA A 244 -5.79 -10.72 -2.21
C ALA A 244 -5.93 -9.57 -1.20
N ALA A 245 -5.01 -9.43 -0.23
CA ALA A 245 -4.99 -8.31 0.70
C ALA A 245 -4.76 -6.97 -0.01
N ALA A 246 -3.83 -6.90 -0.96
CA ALA A 246 -3.63 -5.72 -1.81
C ALA A 246 -4.87 -5.42 -2.68
N LEU A 247 -5.47 -6.43 -3.30
CA LEU A 247 -6.68 -6.27 -4.12
C LEU A 247 -7.87 -5.74 -3.32
N ALA A 248 -8.02 -6.14 -2.05
CA ALA A 248 -9.13 -5.71 -1.20
C ALA A 248 -9.16 -4.19 -0.98
N VAL A 249 -8.00 -3.56 -0.95
CA VAL A 249 -7.84 -2.10 -0.73
C VAL A 249 -7.52 -1.32 -2.01
N ALA A 250 -7.42 -2.00 -3.15
CA ALA A 250 -7.11 -1.39 -4.43
C ALA A 250 -8.24 -0.47 -4.91
N ASP A 251 -7.84 0.65 -5.49
CA ASP A 251 -8.71 1.65 -6.07
C ASP A 251 -9.06 1.34 -7.53
N LEU A 252 -8.11 0.73 -8.24
CA LEU A 252 -8.16 0.32 -9.63
C LEU A 252 -7.27 -0.92 -9.84
N VAL A 253 -7.69 -1.84 -10.72
CA VAL A 253 -6.88 -2.97 -11.16
C VAL A 253 -6.53 -2.82 -12.64
N ALA A 254 -5.25 -2.68 -12.96
CA ALA A 254 -4.74 -2.69 -14.33
C ALA A 254 -4.35 -4.12 -14.75
N LEU A 255 -5.10 -4.70 -15.68
CA LEU A 255 -4.85 -6.01 -16.25
C LEU A 255 -4.03 -5.88 -17.54
N VAL A 256 -2.76 -6.28 -17.51
CA VAL A 256 -1.85 -6.20 -18.65
C VAL A 256 -2.03 -7.42 -19.55
N VAL A 257 -2.40 -7.20 -20.81
CA VAL A 257 -2.67 -8.26 -21.79
C VAL A 257 -1.90 -7.98 -23.07
N THR A 258 -1.35 -9.00 -23.74
CA THR A 258 -0.77 -8.82 -25.08
C THR A 258 -1.83 -9.06 -26.15
N ALA A 259 -1.72 -8.34 -27.27
CA ALA A 259 -2.67 -8.41 -28.36
C ALA A 259 -2.51 -9.72 -29.17
N ASP A 260 -2.84 -10.86 -28.57
CA ASP A 260 -2.90 -12.15 -29.24
C ASP A 260 -4.04 -12.99 -28.66
N VAL A 261 -4.55 -13.94 -29.46
CA VAL A 261 -5.75 -14.72 -29.11
C VAL A 261 -5.57 -15.49 -27.81
N ARG A 262 -4.42 -16.16 -27.64
CA ARG A 262 -4.12 -16.96 -26.46
C ARG A 262 -4.06 -16.09 -25.20
N SER A 263 -3.43 -14.93 -25.29
CA SER A 263 -3.33 -13.97 -24.19
C SER A 263 -4.67 -13.34 -23.84
N SER A 264 -5.53 -13.11 -24.84
CA SER A 264 -6.89 -12.62 -24.63
C SER A 264 -7.73 -13.65 -23.87
N ALA A 265 -7.68 -14.93 -24.28
CA ALA A 265 -8.36 -16.02 -23.59
C ALA A 265 -7.83 -16.24 -22.15
N ALA A 266 -6.51 -16.20 -21.95
CA ALA A 266 -5.91 -16.26 -20.62
C ALA A 266 -6.31 -15.04 -19.77
N GLY A 267 -6.27 -13.85 -20.35
CA GLY A 267 -6.68 -12.59 -19.74
C GLY A 267 -8.13 -12.61 -19.29
N ALA A 268 -9.06 -13.14 -20.09
CA ALA A 268 -10.47 -13.29 -19.71
C ALA A 268 -10.65 -14.13 -18.44
N ARG A 269 -9.88 -15.21 -18.29
CA ARG A 269 -9.92 -16.03 -17.07
C ARG A 269 -9.38 -15.29 -15.84
N VAL A 270 -8.32 -14.50 -16.02
CA VAL A 270 -7.75 -13.67 -14.96
C VAL A 270 -8.73 -12.55 -14.59
N ALA A 271 -9.35 -11.88 -15.57
CA ALA A 271 -10.37 -10.86 -15.34
C ALA A 271 -11.56 -11.40 -14.55
N ALA A 272 -12.06 -12.59 -14.90
CA ALA A 272 -13.15 -13.25 -14.17
C ALA A 272 -12.78 -13.57 -12.71
N LEU A 273 -11.52 -13.92 -12.44
CA LEU A 273 -11.01 -14.14 -11.09
C LEU A 273 -10.94 -12.82 -10.31
N LEU A 274 -10.37 -11.77 -10.91
CA LEU A 274 -10.23 -10.44 -10.31
C LEU A 274 -11.59 -9.78 -10.02
N GLY A 275 -12.58 -9.98 -10.89
CA GLY A 275 -13.93 -9.43 -10.74
C GLY A 275 -14.62 -9.84 -9.44
N ARG A 276 -14.21 -10.97 -8.83
CA ARG A 276 -14.74 -11.45 -7.53
C ARG A 276 -14.40 -10.53 -6.36
N HIS A 277 -13.39 -9.67 -6.51
CA HIS A 277 -12.99 -8.71 -5.48
C HIS A 277 -13.77 -7.37 -5.56
N GLY A 278 -14.67 -7.22 -6.53
CA GLY A 278 -15.53 -6.04 -6.66
C GLY A 278 -14.78 -4.73 -6.91
N ARG A 279 -13.54 -4.81 -7.42
CA ARG A 279 -12.73 -3.64 -7.81
C ARG A 279 -12.85 -3.38 -9.31
N PRO A 280 -12.81 -2.13 -9.77
CA PRO A 280 -12.85 -1.84 -11.20
C PRO A 280 -11.59 -2.41 -11.87
N VAL A 281 -11.77 -3.35 -12.79
CA VAL A 281 -10.70 -3.90 -13.62
C VAL A 281 -10.71 -3.18 -14.97
N ARG A 282 -9.52 -2.84 -15.49
CA ARG A 282 -9.34 -2.26 -16.82
C ARG A 282 -8.15 -2.86 -17.55
N ALA A 283 -8.25 -3.03 -18.87
CA ALA A 283 -7.19 -3.63 -19.68
C ALA A 283 -6.15 -2.60 -20.11
N VAL A 284 -4.87 -2.96 -19.97
CA VAL A 284 -3.74 -2.30 -20.64
C VAL A 284 -3.20 -3.26 -21.68
N VAL A 285 -3.44 -2.94 -22.96
CA VAL A 285 -3.13 -3.84 -24.07
C VAL A 285 -1.78 -3.49 -24.68
N ARG A 286 -0.86 -4.45 -24.68
CA ARG A 286 0.43 -4.36 -25.37
C ARG A 286 0.34 -5.03 -26.73
N GLY A 287 0.25 -4.21 -27.78
CA GLY A 287 0.29 -4.64 -29.17
C GLY A 287 1.64 -4.36 -29.82
N PRO A 288 1.72 -4.36 -31.17
CA PRO A 288 0.68 -4.83 -32.08
C PRO A 288 0.54 -6.36 -32.03
N ALA A 289 -0.61 -6.85 -32.44
CA ALA A 289 -0.83 -8.28 -32.66
C ALA A 289 -0.08 -8.74 -33.92
N PRO A 290 0.52 -9.94 -33.94
CA PRO A 290 0.99 -10.56 -35.18
C PRO A 290 -0.11 -10.68 -36.24
N GLY A 291 -1.38 -10.80 -35.81
CA GLY A 291 -2.56 -10.94 -36.68
C GLY A 291 -3.43 -9.68 -36.82
N GLY A 292 -2.96 -8.49 -36.43
CA GLY A 292 -3.70 -7.24 -36.60
C GLY A 292 -4.93 -7.02 -35.71
N VAL A 293 -5.07 -7.79 -34.62
CA VAL A 293 -6.13 -7.60 -33.63
C VAL A 293 -5.98 -6.25 -32.93
N GLU A 294 -7.04 -5.46 -32.94
CA GLU A 294 -7.06 -4.13 -32.34
C GLU A 294 -7.24 -4.19 -30.82
N ALA A 295 -6.76 -3.17 -30.11
CA ALA A 295 -6.78 -3.18 -28.64
C ALA A 295 -8.20 -3.24 -28.04
N ASP A 296 -9.18 -2.62 -28.70
CA ASP A 296 -10.59 -2.69 -28.29
C ASP A 296 -11.16 -4.09 -28.46
N GLU A 297 -10.74 -4.83 -29.49
CA GLU A 297 -11.15 -6.23 -29.70
C GLU A 297 -10.58 -7.13 -28.61
N VAL A 298 -9.32 -6.92 -28.24
CA VAL A 298 -8.68 -7.62 -27.11
C VAL A 298 -9.43 -7.33 -25.81
N ALA A 299 -9.73 -6.06 -25.53
CA ALA A 299 -10.45 -5.67 -24.31
C ALA A 299 -11.86 -6.27 -24.26
N ARG A 300 -12.60 -6.25 -25.39
CA ARG A 300 -13.90 -6.93 -25.52
C ARG A 300 -13.79 -8.43 -25.27
N ALA A 301 -12.80 -9.10 -25.85
CA ALA A 301 -12.58 -10.53 -25.66
C ALA A 301 -12.20 -10.91 -24.22
N VAL A 302 -11.46 -10.03 -23.53
CA VAL A 302 -11.13 -10.18 -22.11
C VAL A 302 -12.32 -9.89 -21.21
N GLY A 303 -13.29 -9.09 -21.68
CA GLY A 303 -14.50 -8.74 -20.94
C GLY A 303 -14.32 -7.59 -19.94
N VAL A 304 -13.34 -6.70 -20.16
CA VAL A 304 -13.11 -5.52 -19.32
C VAL A 304 -12.86 -4.27 -20.18
N PRO A 305 -13.18 -3.05 -19.69
CA PRO A 305 -12.96 -1.84 -20.48
C PRO A 305 -11.47 -1.59 -20.74
N LEU A 306 -11.15 -1.11 -21.95
CA LEU A 306 -9.80 -0.68 -22.32
C LEU A 306 -9.42 0.59 -21.56
N LEU A 307 -8.22 0.63 -20.99
CA LEU A 307 -7.65 1.81 -20.33
C LEU A 307 -6.56 2.45 -21.18
N ALA A 308 -5.68 1.64 -21.73
CA ALA A 308 -4.59 2.10 -22.57
C ALA A 308 -4.17 1.00 -23.54
N ALA A 309 -3.71 1.42 -24.72
CA ALA A 309 -3.02 0.56 -25.67
C ALA A 309 -1.60 1.11 -25.88
N MET A 310 -0.61 0.22 -25.92
CA MET A 310 0.77 0.61 -26.18
C MET A 310 1.48 -0.37 -27.11
N ARG A 311 2.43 0.16 -27.88
CA ARG A 311 3.43 -0.64 -28.60
C ARG A 311 4.52 -1.12 -27.64
N PRO A 312 5.35 -2.10 -28.02
CA PRO A 312 6.49 -2.50 -27.21
C PRO A 312 7.47 -1.32 -27.12
N GLU A 313 8.03 -1.10 -25.94
CA GLU A 313 9.03 -0.04 -25.72
C GLU A 313 10.38 -0.46 -26.34
N PRO A 314 10.92 0.29 -27.32
CA PRO A 314 12.17 -0.07 -27.97
C PRO A 314 13.35 -0.10 -26.99
N GLY A 315 14.14 -1.18 -27.03
CA GLY A 315 15.35 -1.30 -26.21
C GLY A 315 15.10 -1.52 -24.71
N LEU A 316 13.84 -1.72 -24.28
CA LEU A 316 13.48 -1.92 -22.88
C LEU A 316 14.26 -3.06 -22.22
N ALA A 317 14.35 -4.23 -22.86
CA ALA A 317 15.09 -5.37 -22.30
C ALA A 317 16.54 -5.00 -22.00
N ARG A 318 17.24 -4.35 -22.95
CA ARG A 318 18.62 -3.89 -22.73
C ARG A 318 18.73 -2.83 -21.64
N ALA A 319 17.70 -1.99 -21.45
CA ALA A 319 17.69 -0.98 -20.40
C ALA A 319 17.56 -1.63 -19.02
N LEU A 320 16.66 -2.61 -18.86
CA LEU A 320 16.50 -3.37 -17.63
C LEU A 320 17.78 -4.12 -17.25
N GLU A 321 18.47 -4.76 -18.20
CA GLU A 321 19.77 -5.42 -17.95
C GLU A 321 20.88 -4.45 -17.51
N ARG A 322 20.71 -3.14 -17.73
CA ARG A 322 21.64 -2.10 -17.26
C ARG A 322 21.15 -1.42 -15.96
N GLY A 323 20.07 -1.89 -15.36
CA GLY A 323 19.46 -1.24 -14.20
C GLY A 323 18.82 0.13 -14.51
N GLU A 324 18.49 0.40 -15.77
CA GLU A 324 17.86 1.68 -16.15
C GLU A 324 16.34 1.62 -15.89
N ALA A 325 15.89 2.36 -14.88
CA ALA A 325 14.48 2.39 -14.49
C ALA A 325 13.53 2.81 -15.64
N PRO A 326 12.48 2.01 -15.96
CA PRO A 326 11.48 2.40 -16.94
C PRO A 326 10.53 3.49 -16.39
N PRO A 327 9.83 4.25 -17.25
CA PRO A 327 9.88 4.22 -18.71
C PRO A 327 10.85 5.26 -19.28
N ARG A 328 11.08 5.22 -20.60
CA ARG A 328 11.65 6.37 -21.33
C ARG A 328 10.61 7.51 -21.35
N PRO A 329 10.97 8.78 -21.06
CA PRO A 329 10.00 9.87 -20.85
C PRO A 329 8.93 10.05 -21.94
N HIS A 330 9.30 9.78 -23.20
CA HIS A 330 8.44 9.95 -24.38
C HIS A 330 8.15 8.63 -25.10
N GLY A 331 8.38 7.49 -24.45
CA GLY A 331 8.13 6.16 -25.03
C GLY A 331 6.67 5.70 -24.88
N PRO A 332 6.26 4.64 -25.61
CA PRO A 332 4.93 4.03 -25.49
C PRO A 332 4.58 3.64 -24.05
N LEU A 333 5.55 3.14 -23.27
CA LEU A 333 5.31 2.73 -21.89
C LEU A 333 5.03 3.94 -20.98
N ALA A 334 5.67 5.09 -21.23
CA ALA A 334 5.36 6.32 -20.50
C ALA A 334 3.97 6.86 -20.82
N GLY A 335 3.51 6.70 -22.06
CA GLY A 335 2.13 7.03 -22.45
C GLY A 335 1.10 6.20 -21.68
N ALA A 336 1.29 4.87 -21.65
CA ALA A 336 0.42 3.97 -20.90
C ALA A 336 0.48 4.24 -19.38
N ALA A 337 1.68 4.46 -18.84
CA ALA A 337 1.86 4.76 -17.42
C ALA A 337 1.12 6.04 -16.99
N ARG A 338 1.17 7.11 -17.80
CA ARG A 338 0.41 8.35 -17.55
C ARG A 338 -1.10 8.12 -17.59
N ALA A 339 -1.60 7.34 -18.57
CA ALA A 339 -3.02 7.03 -18.66
C ALA A 339 -3.52 6.24 -17.45
N VAL A 340 -2.73 5.26 -17.00
CA VAL A 340 -3.04 4.46 -15.79
C VAL A 340 -3.01 5.33 -14.53
N LEU A 341 -2.00 6.19 -14.40
CA LEU A 341 -1.86 7.12 -13.27
C LEU A 341 -3.04 8.10 -13.19
N ALA A 342 -3.48 8.65 -14.32
CA ALA A 342 -4.66 9.52 -14.38
C ALA A 342 -5.93 8.78 -13.95
N ALA A 343 -6.10 7.53 -14.39
CA ALA A 343 -7.28 6.73 -14.07
C ALA A 343 -7.37 6.33 -12.60
N VAL A 344 -6.26 5.96 -11.95
CA VAL A 344 -6.28 5.61 -10.52
C VAL A 344 -6.57 6.83 -9.64
N ARG A 345 -6.04 8.02 -10.00
CA ARG A 345 -6.37 9.29 -9.34
C ARG A 345 -7.86 9.62 -9.44
N ALA A 346 -8.45 9.46 -10.63
CA ALA A 346 -9.88 9.68 -10.84
C ALA A 346 -10.75 8.68 -10.06
N ALA A 347 -10.34 7.42 -9.98
CA ALA A 347 -11.06 6.39 -9.23
C ALA A 347 -11.08 6.66 -7.71
N SER A 348 -9.99 7.21 -7.16
CA SER A 348 -9.91 7.58 -5.73
C SER A 348 -10.79 8.76 -5.38
N GLY A 349 -10.82 9.80 -6.23
CA GLY A 349 -11.68 10.97 -6.02
C GLY A 349 -13.19 10.68 -6.03
N ALA A 350 -13.63 9.55 -6.59
CA ALA A 350 -15.03 9.13 -6.58
C ALA A 350 -15.45 8.38 -5.30
N ARG A 351 -14.52 8.09 -4.38
CA ARG A 351 -14.79 7.41 -3.10
C ARG A 351 -14.83 8.34 -1.89
N SER A 352 -14.33 9.56 -2.04
CA SER A 352 -14.36 10.62 -1.03
C SER A 352 -15.72 11.33 -1.03
#